data_AF-A0A0A9VZ20-F1
#
_entry.id   AF-A0A0A9VZ20-F1
#
_cell.length_a   1.000
_cell.length_b   1.000
_cell.length_c   1.000
_cell.angle_alpha   90.00
_cell.angle_beta   90.00
_cell.angle_gamma   90.00
#
_symmetry.space_group_name_H-M   'P 1'
#
loop_
_entity.id
_entity.type
_entity.pdbx_description
1 polymer ?
#
loop_
_entity_poly.entity_id
_entity_poly.type
_entity_poly.pdbx_seq_one_letter_code
_entity_poly.pdbx_strand_id
1 'polypeptide(L)'
;MNTLLKKGGELITFTPVSHPFFELFKKIYNDPKWREQMKVMKTYDALYRGFDHDQYLETLKATGFEILSAEVREWSYSHASMEQFLEYLESVNPFVKRVNEEKAKELIEDCAAILLEAGHLKKKKNENVVHEYTTLTVHARKLFQV
;
A
#
# COMPACT_ATOMS: atom_id res chain seq x y z
N MET A 1 -14.68 12.85 15.86
CA MET A 1 -14.82 11.48 15.34
C MET A 1 -13.74 10.54 15.92
N ASN A 2 -13.62 10.49 17.26
CA ASN A 2 -12.68 9.61 17.98
C ASN A 2 -13.38 8.94 19.18
N THR A 3 -14.70 8.80 19.12
CA THR A 3 -15.61 8.47 20.24
C THR A 3 -15.39 7.07 20.82
N LEU A 4 -14.76 6.17 20.06
CA LEU A 4 -14.46 4.79 20.47
C LEU A 4 -13.34 4.69 21.52
N LEU A 5 -12.43 5.65 21.55
CA LEU A 5 -11.34 5.69 22.53
C LEU A 5 -11.75 6.54 23.74
N LYS A 6 -11.59 5.97 24.95
CA LYS A 6 -11.70 6.74 26.20
C LYS A 6 -10.54 7.73 26.33
N LYS A 7 -10.70 8.75 27.18
CA LYS A 7 -9.58 9.65 27.56
C LYS A 7 -8.41 8.82 28.11
N GLY A 8 -7.20 9.13 27.66
CA GLY A 8 -5.98 8.38 27.97
C GLY A 8 -5.83 7.05 27.22
N GLY A 9 -6.80 6.67 26.38
CA GLY A 9 -6.68 5.52 25.49
C GLY A 9 -5.64 5.77 24.39
N GLU A 10 -5.01 4.70 23.93
CA GLU A 10 -3.91 4.76 22.97
C GLU A 10 -4.28 4.15 21.62
N LEU A 11 -3.68 4.69 20.57
CA LEU A 11 -3.81 4.25 19.19
C LEU A 11 -2.40 3.97 18.65
N ILE A 12 -2.26 2.84 17.97
CA ILE A 12 -1.08 2.54 17.15
C ILE A 12 -1.56 2.37 15.72
N THR A 13 -0.96 3.08 14.78
CA THR A 13 -1.22 2.91 13.35
C THR A 13 0.03 2.49 12.61
N PHE A 14 -0.16 1.70 11.56
CA PHE A 14 0.86 1.30 10.60
C PHE A 14 0.35 1.66 9.22
N THR A 15 0.94 2.69 8.61
CA THR A 15 0.48 3.22 7.32
C THR A 15 1.61 3.13 6.31
N PRO A 16 1.41 2.52 5.13
CA PRO A 16 2.40 2.56 4.07
C PRO A 16 2.57 4.01 3.57
N VAL A 17 3.81 4.49 3.59
CA VAL A 17 4.20 5.80 3.06
C VAL A 17 4.63 5.66 1.60
N SER A 18 5.32 4.56 1.30
CA SER A 18 5.79 4.18 -0.03
C SER A 18 5.56 2.68 -0.20
N HIS A 19 4.98 2.29 -1.32
CA HIS A 19 4.84 0.88 -1.70
C HIS A 19 4.92 0.76 -3.23
N PRO A 20 5.65 -0.24 -3.78
CA PRO A 20 5.71 -0.47 -5.22
C PRO A 20 4.36 -0.56 -5.92
N PHE A 21 3.35 -1.01 -5.18
CA PHE A 21 2.00 -1.20 -5.71
C PHE A 21 1.28 0.12 -6.00
N PHE A 22 1.65 1.21 -5.34
CA PHE A 22 1.06 2.53 -5.62
C PHE A 22 1.41 2.98 -7.03
N GLU A 23 2.68 2.84 -7.43
CA GLU A 23 3.13 3.15 -8.79
C GLU A 23 2.67 2.10 -9.81
N LEU A 24 2.70 0.81 -9.45
CA LEU A 24 2.19 -0.25 -10.32
C LEU A 24 0.74 -0.01 -10.72
N PHE A 25 -0.15 0.20 -9.76
CA PHE A 25 -1.57 0.36 -10.05
C PHE A 25 -1.86 1.64 -10.84
N LYS A 26 -1.05 2.69 -10.63
CA LYS A 26 -1.09 3.90 -11.45
C LYS A 26 -0.69 3.61 -12.89
N LYS A 27 0.35 2.81 -13.11
CA LYS A 27 0.80 2.43 -14.45
C LYS A 27 -0.25 1.57 -15.16
N ILE A 28 -0.77 0.54 -14.49
CA ILE A 28 -1.84 -0.33 -15.01
C ILE A 28 -3.12 0.46 -15.33
N TYR A 29 -3.53 1.38 -14.47
CA TYR A 29 -4.71 2.21 -14.70
C TYR A 29 -4.59 3.05 -15.99
N ASN A 30 -3.39 3.50 -16.31
CA ASN A 30 -3.11 4.32 -17.50
C ASN A 30 -2.70 3.49 -18.74
N ASP A 31 -2.46 2.19 -18.58
CA ASP A 31 -2.05 1.30 -19.66
C ASP A 31 -3.21 1.09 -20.66
N PRO A 32 -3.06 1.40 -21.96
CA PRO A 32 -4.10 1.21 -22.97
C PRO A 32 -4.71 -0.20 -23.00
N LYS A 33 -3.94 -1.24 -22.67
CA LYS A 33 -4.38 -2.65 -22.62
C LYS A 33 -5.43 -2.88 -21.53
N TRP A 34 -5.25 -2.23 -20.39
CA TRP A 34 -6.03 -2.48 -19.17
C TRP A 34 -6.99 -1.35 -18.80
N ARG A 35 -6.76 -0.14 -19.33
CA ARG A 35 -7.44 1.10 -18.94
C ARG A 35 -8.95 0.98 -18.94
N GLU A 36 -9.55 0.40 -19.98
CA GLU A 36 -11.01 0.28 -20.11
C GLU A 36 -11.63 -0.50 -18.93
N GLN A 37 -10.95 -1.55 -18.49
CA GLN A 37 -11.35 -2.40 -17.37
C GLN A 37 -11.11 -1.72 -16.01
N MET A 38 -10.24 -0.69 -15.95
CA MET A 38 -9.82 -0.04 -14.69
C MET A 38 -10.54 1.28 -14.38
N LYS A 39 -11.34 1.83 -15.31
CA LYS A 39 -11.95 3.20 -15.24
C LYS A 39 -12.76 3.56 -13.98
N VAL A 40 -13.30 2.59 -13.23
CA VAL A 40 -14.28 2.88 -12.14
C VAL A 40 -13.62 3.26 -10.80
N MET A 41 -12.28 3.25 -10.72
CA MET A 41 -11.59 3.28 -9.43
C MET A 41 -11.29 4.67 -8.83
N LYS A 42 -12.28 5.57 -8.79
CA LYS A 42 -12.16 6.91 -8.15
C LYS A 42 -11.72 6.85 -6.68
N THR A 43 -11.94 5.74 -5.97
CA THR A 43 -11.56 5.57 -4.56
C THR A 43 -10.05 5.44 -4.33
N TYR A 44 -9.25 5.13 -5.37
CA TYR A 44 -7.79 5.04 -5.24
C TYR A 44 -7.06 6.36 -5.47
N ASP A 45 -7.76 7.44 -5.85
CA ASP A 45 -7.18 8.79 -5.92
C ASP A 45 -6.57 9.25 -4.59
N ALA A 46 -7.05 8.71 -3.46
CA ALA A 46 -6.42 8.91 -2.16
C ALA A 46 -5.06 8.21 -2.01
N LEU A 47 -4.88 7.03 -2.61
CA LEU A 47 -3.59 6.31 -2.65
C LEU A 47 -2.62 6.95 -3.67
N TYR A 48 -3.15 7.53 -4.76
CA TYR A 48 -2.35 8.20 -5.80
C TYR A 48 -1.79 9.57 -5.41
N ARG A 49 -2.44 10.27 -4.48
CA ARG A 49 -1.99 11.62 -4.05
C ARG A 49 -0.75 11.59 -3.16
N GLY A 50 -0.24 10.40 -2.84
CA GLY A 50 0.84 10.23 -1.89
C GLY A 50 0.33 10.39 -0.45
N PHE A 51 1.00 9.69 0.47
CA PHE A 51 0.73 9.85 1.88
C PHE A 51 1.53 11.03 2.43
N ASP A 52 0.84 12.11 2.78
CA ASP A 52 1.44 13.25 3.48
C ASP A 52 1.48 12.96 4.98
N HIS A 53 2.67 12.58 5.46
CA HIS A 53 2.89 12.23 6.85
C HIS A 53 2.66 13.42 7.79
N ASP A 54 3.03 14.63 7.39
CA ASP A 54 2.87 15.84 8.20
C ASP A 54 1.39 16.16 8.35
N GLN A 55 0.63 16.12 7.25
CA GLN A 55 -0.82 16.31 7.29
C GLN A 55 -1.51 15.26 8.17
N TYR A 56 -1.06 14.00 8.13
CA TYR A 56 -1.60 12.95 8.97
C TYR A 56 -1.35 13.21 10.47
N LEU A 57 -0.12 13.59 10.83
CA LEU A 57 0.24 13.90 12.22
C LEU A 57 -0.50 15.13 12.74
N GLU A 58 -0.64 16.17 11.92
CA GLU A 58 -1.42 17.37 12.26
C GLU A 58 -2.91 17.03 12.41
N THR A 59 -3.44 16.12 11.59
CA THR A 59 -4.81 15.63 11.74
C THR A 59 -5.02 14.91 13.07
N LEU A 60 -4.07 14.06 13.50
CA LEU A 60 -4.14 13.40 14.81
C LEU A 60 -4.12 14.41 15.96
N LYS A 61 -3.24 15.42 15.91
CA LYS A 61 -3.18 16.48 16.92
C LYS A 61 -4.49 17.29 16.97
N ALA A 62 -4.98 17.74 15.81
CA ALA A 62 -6.21 18.50 15.68
C ALA A 62 -7.44 17.72 16.17
N THR A 63 -7.39 16.38 16.12
CA THR A 63 -8.46 15.50 16.60
C THR A 63 -8.30 15.08 18.06
N GLY A 64 -7.41 15.73 18.83
CA GLY A 64 -7.30 15.56 20.28
C GLY A 64 -6.38 14.43 20.72
N PHE A 65 -5.38 14.08 19.90
CA PHE A 65 -4.32 13.14 20.28
C PHE A 65 -3.00 13.86 20.56
N GLU A 66 -2.26 13.38 21.56
CA GLU A 66 -0.82 13.61 21.67
C GLU A 66 -0.06 12.51 20.92
N ILE A 67 0.97 12.88 20.17
CA ILE A 67 1.85 11.90 19.50
C ILE A 67 2.94 11.51 20.49
N LEU A 68 3.00 10.23 20.84
CA LEU A 68 4.01 9.69 21.74
C LEU A 68 5.26 9.26 20.97
N SER A 69 5.07 8.63 19.81
CA SER A 69 6.14 8.35 18.85
C SER A 69 5.61 8.33 17.42
N ALA A 70 6.48 8.66 16.47
CA ALA A 70 6.24 8.55 15.05
C ALA A 70 7.54 8.10 14.38
N GLU A 71 7.53 6.92 13.78
CA GLU A 71 8.72 6.27 13.22
C GLU A 71 8.48 5.91 11.76
N VAL A 72 9.38 6.37 10.89
CA VAL A 72 9.43 5.95 9.49
C VAL A 72 10.42 4.79 9.39
N ARG A 73 9.98 3.66 8.84
CA ARG A 73 10.80 2.47 8.68
C ARG A 73 10.69 1.90 7.27
N GLU A 74 11.85 1.56 6.71
CA GLU A 74 11.96 0.76 5.50
C GLU A 74 11.90 -0.73 5.84
N TRP A 75 11.15 -1.46 5.03
CA TRP A 75 10.95 -2.88 5.12
C TRP A 75 11.39 -3.54 3.82
N SER A 76 11.90 -4.76 3.95
CA SER A 76 12.21 -5.64 2.81
C SER A 76 11.52 -6.97 3.07
N TYR A 77 10.56 -7.33 2.23
CA TYR A 77 9.88 -8.62 2.32
C TYR A 77 10.42 -9.58 1.25
N SER A 78 10.80 -10.78 1.67
CA SER A 78 11.29 -11.83 0.79
C SER A 78 10.24 -12.93 0.63
N HIS A 79 9.76 -13.09 -0.59
CA HIS A 79 9.02 -14.27 -1.03
C HIS A 79 10.00 -15.39 -1.37
N ALA A 80 9.60 -16.64 -1.14
CA ALA A 80 10.41 -17.82 -1.40
C ALA A 80 10.61 -18.09 -2.90
N SER A 81 9.65 -17.68 -3.74
CA SER A 81 9.70 -17.86 -5.19
C SER A 81 8.90 -16.76 -5.91
N MET A 82 9.03 -16.71 -7.23
CA MET A 82 8.17 -15.85 -8.06
C MET A 82 6.71 -16.28 -7.98
N GLU A 83 6.43 -17.59 -7.95
CA GLU A 83 5.07 -18.11 -7.83
C GLU A 83 4.36 -17.59 -6.58
N GLN A 84 5.02 -17.66 -5.41
CA GLN A 84 4.48 -17.12 -4.17
C GLN A 84 4.26 -15.59 -4.25
N PHE A 85 5.14 -14.87 -4.93
CA PHE A 85 4.95 -13.45 -5.15
C PHE A 85 3.72 -13.17 -6.03
N LEU A 86 3.47 -13.96 -7.08
CA LEU A 86 2.30 -13.80 -7.96
C LEU A 86 1.00 -14.07 -7.21
N GLU A 87 0.96 -15.11 -6.37
CA GLU A 87 -0.19 -15.39 -5.48
C GLU A 87 -0.45 -14.23 -4.52
N TYR A 88 0.61 -13.69 -3.90
CA TYR A 88 0.50 -12.51 -3.05
C TYR A 88 -0.05 -11.30 -3.82
N LEU A 89 0.53 -11.02 -4.99
CA LEU A 89 0.12 -9.92 -5.85
C LEU A 89 -1.34 -10.06 -6.26
N GLU A 90 -1.78 -11.25 -6.67
CA GLU A 90 -3.17 -11.53 -7.01
C GLU A 90 -4.11 -11.24 -5.83
N SER A 91 -3.74 -11.68 -4.63
CA SER A 91 -4.58 -11.53 -3.43
C SER A 91 -4.85 -10.07 -3.03
N VAL A 92 -3.91 -9.16 -3.32
CA VAL A 92 -4.01 -7.73 -2.97
C VAL A 92 -4.37 -6.84 -4.15
N ASN A 93 -4.36 -7.36 -5.38
CA ASN A 93 -4.63 -6.59 -6.58
C ASN A 93 -6.13 -6.31 -6.73
N PRO A 94 -6.56 -5.03 -6.70
CA PRO A 94 -7.98 -4.68 -6.74
C PRO A 94 -8.63 -4.91 -8.10
N PHE A 95 -7.85 -5.18 -9.15
CA PHE A 95 -8.29 -5.27 -10.53
C PHE A 95 -8.58 -6.70 -11.00
N VAL A 96 -7.99 -7.71 -10.35
CA VAL A 96 -8.12 -9.13 -10.72
C VAL A 96 -9.59 -9.55 -10.81
N LYS A 97 -10.41 -9.16 -9.84
CA LYS A 97 -11.84 -9.49 -9.79
C LYS A 97 -12.69 -8.81 -10.87
N ARG A 98 -12.10 -7.94 -11.71
CA ARG A 98 -12.81 -7.19 -12.76
C ARG A 98 -12.61 -7.77 -14.14
N VAL A 99 -11.75 -8.75 -14.28
CA VAL A 99 -11.45 -9.43 -15.54
C VAL A 99 -11.84 -10.91 -15.42
N ASN A 100 -11.95 -11.60 -16.55
CA ASN A 100 -12.14 -13.05 -16.54
C ASN A 100 -10.84 -13.76 -16.13
N GLU A 101 -10.91 -15.06 -15.84
CA GLU A 101 -9.77 -15.82 -15.30
C GLU A 101 -8.53 -15.78 -16.22
N GLU A 102 -8.72 -15.87 -17.53
CA GLU A 102 -7.63 -15.80 -18.51
C GLU A 102 -6.91 -14.44 -18.45
N LYS A 103 -7.67 -13.34 -18.45
CA LYS A 103 -7.11 -11.98 -18.33
C LYS A 103 -6.57 -11.67 -16.95
N ALA A 104 -7.05 -12.34 -15.90
CA ALA A 104 -6.51 -12.19 -14.55
C ALA A 104 -5.07 -12.69 -14.49
N LYS A 105 -4.80 -13.87 -15.07
CA LYS A 105 -3.44 -14.43 -15.15
C LYS A 105 -2.52 -13.49 -15.93
N GLU A 106 -2.97 -13.07 -17.12
CA GLU A 106 -2.23 -12.13 -17.97
C GLU A 106 -1.97 -10.77 -17.26
N LEU A 107 -2.95 -10.23 -16.53
CA LEU A 107 -2.80 -9.00 -15.77
C LEU A 107 -1.74 -9.12 -14.68
N ILE A 108 -1.72 -10.25 -13.96
CA ILE A 108 -0.77 -10.49 -12.87
C ILE A 108 0.66 -10.65 -13.40
N GLU A 109 0.82 -11.33 -14.53
CA GLU A 109 2.10 -11.43 -15.24
C GLU A 109 2.60 -10.06 -15.70
N ASP A 110 1.74 -9.25 -16.32
CA ASP A 110 2.09 -7.87 -16.73
C ASP A 110 2.49 -7.02 -15.52
N CYS A 111 1.76 -7.14 -14.40
CA CYS A 111 2.09 -6.41 -13.18
C CYS A 111 3.47 -6.80 -12.63
N ALA A 112 3.79 -8.10 -12.62
CA ALA A 112 5.09 -8.58 -12.17
C ALA A 112 6.23 -8.11 -13.09
N ALA A 113 6.02 -8.13 -14.42
CA ALA A 113 6.97 -7.61 -15.38
C ALA A 113 7.26 -6.12 -15.15
N ILE A 114 6.20 -5.31 -14.98
CA ILE A 114 6.33 -3.89 -14.67
C ILE A 114 7.16 -3.64 -13.41
N LEU A 115 6.94 -4.43 -12.35
CA LEU A 115 7.67 -4.28 -11.09
C LEU A 115 9.15 -4.69 -11.21
N LEU A 116 9.45 -5.72 -12.02
CA LEU A 116 10.82 -6.14 -12.32
C LEU A 116 11.56 -5.06 -13.13
N GLU A 117 10.94 -4.56 -14.20
CA GLU A 117 11.51 -3.51 -15.06
C GLU A 117 11.78 -2.21 -14.30
N ALA A 118 10.89 -1.85 -13.38
CA ALA A 118 11.05 -0.67 -12.53
C ALA A 118 12.08 -0.87 -11.39
N GLY A 119 12.62 -2.09 -11.22
CA GLY A 119 13.56 -2.41 -10.15
C GLY A 119 12.93 -2.50 -8.76
N HIS A 120 11.60 -2.46 -8.67
CA HIS A 120 10.84 -2.60 -7.41
C HIS A 120 10.73 -4.05 -6.94
N LEU A 121 10.97 -5.00 -7.83
CA LEU A 121 11.04 -6.42 -7.55
C LEU A 121 12.43 -6.94 -7.90
N LYS A 122 13.13 -7.53 -6.94
CA LYS A 122 14.51 -8.03 -7.11
C LYS A 122 14.54 -9.54 -6.96
N LYS A 123 15.04 -10.26 -7.97
CA LYS A 123 15.32 -11.71 -7.87
C LYS A 123 16.68 -11.91 -7.21
N LYS A 124 16.73 -12.65 -6.11
CA LYS A 124 17.97 -13.04 -5.41
C LYS A 124 18.52 -14.36 -5.97
N LYS A 125 19.79 -14.65 -5.68
CA LYS A 125 20.52 -15.83 -6.17
C LYS A 125 19.88 -17.17 -5.78
N ASN A 126 19.07 -17.20 -4.73
CA ASN A 126 18.37 -18.37 -4.22
C ASN A 126 16.91 -18.44 -4.67
N GLU A 127 16.57 -17.85 -5.82
CA GLU A 127 15.22 -17.76 -6.38
C GLU A 127 14.21 -16.91 -5.59
N ASN A 128 14.57 -16.46 -4.38
CA ASN A 128 13.76 -15.54 -3.60
C ASN A 128 13.49 -14.25 -4.37
N VAL A 129 12.30 -13.71 -4.17
CA VAL A 129 11.87 -12.46 -4.78
C VAL A 129 11.61 -11.44 -3.68
N VAL A 130 12.23 -10.27 -3.80
CA VAL A 130 12.20 -9.23 -2.75
C VAL A 130 11.57 -7.95 -3.28
N HIS A 131 10.71 -7.35 -2.48
CA HIS A 131 10.25 -5.97 -2.66
C HIS A 131 10.45 -5.17 -1.37
N GLU A 132 10.68 -3.88 -1.54
CA GLU A 132 10.94 -2.92 -0.47
C GLU A 132 9.77 -1.95 -0.36
N TYR A 133 9.42 -1.54 0.86
CA TYR A 133 8.37 -0.55 1.11
C TYR A 133 8.64 0.20 2.41
N THR A 134 8.03 1.37 2.57
CA THR A 134 8.24 2.23 3.74
C THR A 134 6.92 2.41 4.48
N THR A 135 6.94 2.33 5.80
CA THR A 135 5.77 2.61 6.65
C THR A 135 6.05 3.73 7.63
N LEU A 136 5.01 4.47 7.98
CA LEU A 136 4.95 5.31 9.17
C LEU A 136 4.19 4.56 10.25
N THR A 137 4.84 4.35 11.38
CA THR A 137 4.22 3.85 12.60
C THR A 137 4.00 5.02 13.55
N VAL A 138 2.76 5.24 13.97
CA VAL A 138 2.43 6.31 14.93
C VAL A 138 1.81 5.70 16.17
N HIS A 139 2.36 6.02 17.34
CA HIS A 139 1.77 5.77 18.65
C HIS A 139 1.26 7.09 19.21
N ALA A 140 -0.03 7.15 19.53
CA ALA A 140 -0.68 8.36 19.98
C ALA A 140 -1.63 8.07 21.15
N ARG A 141 -1.83 9.06 22.02
CA ARG A 141 -2.76 8.96 23.16
C ARG A 141 -3.83 10.03 23.08
N LYS A 142 -5.08 9.67 23.38
CA LYS A 142 -6.20 10.59 23.37
C LYS A 142 -6.18 11.50 24.60
N LEU A 143 -6.14 12.81 24.40
CA LEU A 143 -6.11 13.82 25.47
C LEU A 143 -7.50 14.13 26.04
N PHE A 144 -8.51 14.27 25.18
CA PHE A 144 -9.87 14.62 25.58
C PHE A 144 -10.93 13.96 24.69
N GLN A 145 -12.13 13.74 25.24
CA GLN A 145 -13.31 13.40 24.45
C GLN A 145 -13.86 14.72 23.88
N VAL A 146 -13.94 14.80 22.55
CA VAL A 146 -14.77 15.79 21.85
C VAL A 146 -16.18 15.24 21.74
#